data_AF-A0A7J9N1V8-F1
#
_entry.id   AF-A0A7J9N1V8-F1
#
_cell.length_a   1.000
_cell.length_b   1.000
_cell.length_c   1.000
_cell.angle_alpha   90.00
_cell.angle_beta   90.00
_cell.angle_gamma   90.00
#
_symmetry.space_group_name_H-M   'P 1'
#
loop_
_entity.id
_entity.type
_entity.pdbx_description
1 polymer ?
#
loop_
_entity_poly.entity_id
_entity_poly.type
_entity_poly.pdbx_seq_one_letter_code
_entity_poly.pdbx_strand_id
1 'polypeptide(L)'
;TTLYANSYSQQHFDTGGLSRESFPERFLFGTAALEYPVEGMASKDGRGPSIWDAFVKTPRHIANNDTGEVSIDQYHRYKTFGDTVKTWMTFNEPRVVSTLGFDNGINSPNRCSKQFGNCTDGNSTTETYIAAHHLILNHAEAVKTYREKYKVTV
;
A
#
# COMPACT_ATOMS: atom_id res chain seq x y z
N THR A 1 -33.55 -41.29 6.03
CA THR A 1 -32.78 -40.10 6.45
C THR A 1 -32.04 -39.56 5.25
N THR A 2 -32.62 -38.56 4.60
CA THR A 2 -32.11 -37.97 3.35
C THR A 2 -31.40 -36.68 3.72
N LEU A 3 -30.10 -36.59 3.43
CA LEU A 3 -29.29 -35.40 3.68
C LEU A 3 -29.53 -34.39 2.55
N TYR A 4 -29.99 -33.19 2.91
CA TYR A 4 -30.10 -32.05 2.00
C TYR A 4 -28.70 -31.59 1.58
N ALA A 5 -28.39 -31.71 0.30
CA ALA A 5 -27.30 -30.95 -0.31
C ALA A 5 -27.78 -29.50 -0.47
N ASN A 6 -27.17 -28.56 0.26
CA ASN A 6 -27.37 -27.14 0.03
C ASN A 6 -26.88 -26.82 -1.39
N SER A 7 -27.83 -26.54 -2.28
CA SER A 7 -27.58 -25.99 -3.61
C SER A 7 -27.09 -24.55 -3.47
N TYR A 8 -25.78 -24.36 -3.29
CA TYR A 8 -25.18 -23.09 -3.65
C TYR A 8 -25.25 -22.99 -5.17
N SER A 9 -26.19 -22.18 -5.67
CA SER A 9 -26.19 -21.73 -7.06
C SER A 9 -24.79 -21.23 -7.40
N GLN A 10 -24.13 -21.83 -8.39
CA GLN A 10 -23.00 -21.17 -9.04
C GLN A 10 -23.51 -19.82 -9.53
N GLN A 11 -23.09 -18.74 -8.88
CA GLN A 11 -23.33 -17.40 -9.41
C GLN A 11 -22.57 -17.33 -10.74
N HIS A 12 -23.33 -17.36 -11.84
CA HIS A 12 -22.80 -17.16 -13.17
C HIS A 12 -22.60 -15.65 -13.36
N PHE A 13 -21.41 -15.17 -12.99
CA PHE A 13 -21.00 -13.80 -13.27
C PHE A 13 -20.74 -13.67 -14.77
N ASP A 14 -21.42 -12.73 -15.44
CA ASP A 14 -21.09 -12.37 -16.81
C ASP A 14 -19.73 -11.67 -16.82
N THR A 15 -18.72 -12.37 -17.31
CA THR A 15 -17.35 -11.87 -17.45
C THR A 15 -17.14 -11.12 -18.77
N GLY A 16 -18.21 -10.86 -19.55
CA GLY A 16 -18.11 -10.27 -20.88
C GLY A 16 -17.38 -11.17 -21.88
N GLY A 17 -17.42 -12.50 -21.67
CA GLY A 17 -16.71 -13.48 -22.49
C GLY A 17 -15.24 -13.69 -22.14
N LEU A 18 -14.74 -13.09 -21.05
CA LEU A 18 -13.39 -13.34 -20.55
C LEU A 18 -13.33 -14.62 -19.72
N SER A 19 -12.33 -15.45 -20.00
CA SER A 19 -12.05 -16.65 -19.23
C SER A 19 -10.54 -16.77 -18.98
N ARG A 20 -10.10 -17.74 -18.17
CA ARG A 20 -8.67 -17.94 -17.90
C ARG A 20 -7.89 -18.23 -19.18
N GLU A 21 -8.55 -18.86 -20.15
CA GLU A 21 -8.03 -19.20 -21.47
C GLU A 21 -7.78 -17.96 -22.34
N SER A 22 -8.38 -16.81 -22.00
CA SER A 22 -8.10 -15.53 -22.67
C SER A 22 -6.71 -14.97 -22.35
N PHE A 23 -5.98 -15.56 -21.40
CA PHE A 23 -4.65 -15.11 -20.95
C PHE A 23 -3.58 -16.19 -21.18
N PRO A 24 -2.31 -15.81 -21.43
CA PRO A 24 -1.22 -16.77 -21.56
C PRO A 24 -1.15 -17.76 -20.39
N GLU A 25 -0.63 -18.97 -20.64
CA GLU A 25 -0.56 -20.03 -19.63
C GLU A 25 0.19 -19.58 -18.35
N ARG A 26 1.19 -18.70 -18.49
CA ARG A 26 1.99 -18.18 -17.36
C ARG A 26 1.52 -16.82 -16.82
N PHE A 27 0.32 -16.37 -17.17
CA PHE A 27 -0.25 -15.16 -16.60
C PHE A 27 -0.56 -15.36 -15.10
N LEU A 28 -0.08 -14.45 -14.26
CA LEU A 28 -0.28 -14.48 -12.81
C LEU A 28 -1.41 -13.54 -12.41
N PHE A 29 -2.48 -14.11 -11.85
CA PHE A 29 -3.50 -13.35 -11.15
C PHE A 29 -3.17 -13.31 -9.66
N GLY A 30 -3.35 -12.15 -9.03
CA GLY A 30 -3.10 -11.96 -7.61
C GLY A 30 -3.87 -10.78 -7.04
N THR A 31 -3.79 -10.61 -5.73
CA THR A 31 -4.31 -9.44 -5.00
C THR A 31 -3.14 -8.73 -4.32
N ALA A 32 -3.28 -7.43 -4.06
CA ALA A 32 -2.29 -6.61 -3.38
C ALA A 32 -2.92 -5.87 -2.21
N ALA A 33 -2.14 -5.67 -1.15
CA ALA A 33 -2.53 -4.89 0.02
C ALA A 33 -1.35 -3.99 0.44
N LEU A 34 -1.67 -2.89 1.13
CA LEU A 34 -0.71 -1.97 1.73
C LEU A 34 -0.78 -2.13 3.25
N GLU A 35 0.35 -2.00 3.94
CA GLU A 35 0.47 -2.24 5.39
C GLU A 35 -0.47 -1.36 6.22
N TYR A 36 -0.31 -0.04 6.19
CA TYR A 36 -1.04 0.86 7.10
C TYR A 36 -2.59 0.72 7.03
N PRO A 37 -3.22 0.63 5.84
CA PRO A 37 -4.68 0.46 5.75
C PRO A 37 -5.20 -0.92 6.17
N VAL A 38 -4.35 -1.94 6.31
CA VAL A 38 -4.82 -3.32 6.55
C VAL A 38 -4.30 -3.95 7.84
N GLU A 39 -3.11 -3.56 8.29
CA GLU A 39 -2.38 -4.26 9.34
C GLU A 39 -3.06 -4.15 10.71
N GLY A 40 -3.38 -2.92 11.15
CA GLY A 40 -3.83 -2.67 12.51
C GLY A 40 -2.66 -2.57 13.49
N MET A 41 -2.94 -2.58 14.80
CA MET A 41 -1.94 -2.58 15.88
C MET A 41 -0.97 -1.38 15.85
N ALA A 42 -1.43 -0.25 15.32
CA ALA A 42 -0.59 0.89 15.02
C ALA A 42 0.17 1.47 16.24
N SER A 43 -0.36 1.31 17.45
CA SER A 43 0.26 1.76 18.71
C SER A 43 0.78 0.66 19.64
N LYS A 44 0.77 -0.61 19.20
CA LYS A 44 1.00 -1.78 20.06
C LYS A 44 2.27 -2.56 19.66
N ASP A 45 2.64 -3.52 20.52
CA ASP A 45 3.69 -4.53 20.30
C ASP A 45 5.06 -3.98 19.86
N GLY A 46 5.39 -2.77 20.30
CA GLY A 46 6.69 -2.14 20.06
C GLY A 46 6.88 -1.57 18.65
N ARG A 47 5.83 -1.51 17.82
CA ARG A 47 5.85 -0.83 16.51
C ARG A 47 6.20 0.65 16.70
N GLY A 48 7.20 1.14 15.97
CA GLY A 48 7.54 2.57 15.93
C GLY A 48 6.46 3.39 15.18
N PRO A 49 6.23 4.66 15.56
CA PRO A 49 5.22 5.48 14.89
C PRO A 49 5.65 5.81 13.45
N SER A 50 4.69 5.75 12.53
CA SER A 50 4.82 6.16 11.13
C SER A 50 4.29 7.58 10.91
N ILE A 51 4.60 8.16 9.73
CA ILE A 51 4.07 9.48 9.34
C ILE A 51 2.54 9.52 9.25
N TRP A 52 1.91 8.37 9.01
CA TRP A 52 0.46 8.26 8.94
C TRP A 52 -0.18 8.30 10.34
N ASP A 53 0.49 7.75 11.36
CA ASP A 53 0.00 7.77 12.75
C ASP A 53 -0.12 9.19 13.31
N ALA A 54 0.79 10.09 12.92
CA ALA A 54 0.72 11.50 13.28
C ALA A 54 -0.37 12.23 12.48
N PHE A 55 -0.48 11.92 11.19
CA PHE A 55 -1.44 12.56 10.29
C PHE A 55 -2.89 12.27 10.68
N VAL A 56 -3.24 11.01 10.97
CA VAL A 56 -4.64 10.64 11.33
C VAL A 56 -5.11 11.22 12.66
N LYS A 57 -4.20 11.62 13.54
CA LYS A 57 -4.53 12.28 14.82
C LYS A 57 -4.96 13.74 14.63
N THR A 58 -4.75 14.31 13.45
CA THR A 58 -5.18 15.68 13.14
C THR A 58 -6.65 15.66 12.70
N PRO A 59 -7.58 16.31 13.44
CA PRO A 59 -8.99 16.27 13.11
C PRO A 59 -9.28 16.82 11.71
N ARG A 60 -10.28 16.25 11.03
CA ARG A 60 -10.77 16.65 9.68
C ARG A 60 -9.87 16.27 8.49
N HIS A 61 -8.76 15.59 8.71
CA HIS A 61 -7.94 15.06 7.60
C HIS A 61 -8.46 13.71 7.10
N ILE A 62 -9.11 12.93 7.96
CA ILE A 62 -9.66 11.61 7.65
C ILE A 62 -11.18 11.66 7.78
N ALA A 63 -11.89 11.05 6.83
CA ALA A 63 -13.34 10.87 6.91
C ALA A 63 -13.69 10.13 8.21
N ASN A 64 -14.73 10.57 8.91
CA ASN A 64 -15.18 10.02 10.20
C ASN A 64 -14.12 10.02 11.34
N ASN A 65 -12.98 10.69 11.16
CA ASN A 65 -11.81 10.59 12.05
C ASN A 65 -11.34 9.14 12.27
N ASP A 66 -11.44 8.29 11.24
CA ASP A 66 -10.97 6.91 11.29
C ASP A 66 -9.44 6.83 11.50
N THR A 67 -8.97 5.69 12.01
CA THR A 67 -7.55 5.46 12.32
C THR A 67 -7.08 4.08 11.85
N GLY A 68 -5.76 3.88 11.77
CA GLY A 68 -5.14 2.58 11.46
C GLY A 68 -4.97 1.65 12.65
N GLU A 69 -5.61 1.92 13.80
CA GLU A 69 -5.33 1.17 15.05
C GLU A 69 -5.80 -0.29 14.99
N VAL A 70 -6.88 -0.57 14.25
CA VAL A 70 -7.44 -1.92 14.08
C VAL A 70 -7.43 -2.36 12.62
N SER A 71 -7.79 -1.47 11.69
CA SER A 71 -7.87 -1.79 10.25
C SER A 71 -8.68 -3.08 10.00
N ILE A 72 -8.18 -4.03 9.19
CA ILE A 72 -8.77 -5.38 9.05
C ILE A 72 -8.03 -6.45 9.87
N ASP A 73 -7.19 -6.01 10.80
CA ASP A 73 -6.41 -6.85 11.71
C ASP A 73 -5.59 -7.92 10.99
N GLN A 74 -4.91 -7.54 9.90
CA GLN A 74 -3.99 -8.44 9.22
C GLN A 74 -2.79 -8.80 10.10
N TYR A 75 -2.41 -7.95 11.06
CA TYR A 75 -1.30 -8.19 11.99
C TYR A 75 -1.41 -9.54 12.69
N HIS A 76 -2.60 -9.98 13.12
CA HIS A 76 -2.75 -11.28 13.77
C HIS A 76 -2.89 -12.47 12.81
N ARG A 77 -3.03 -12.20 11.50
CA ARG A 77 -3.30 -13.21 10.45
C ARG A 77 -2.09 -13.55 9.59
N TYR A 78 -0.94 -12.91 9.86
CA TYR A 78 0.28 -13.04 9.05
C TYR A 78 0.86 -14.45 9.00
N LYS A 79 0.60 -15.29 10.01
CA LYS A 79 1.09 -16.68 10.09
C LYS A 79 0.60 -17.58 8.95
N THR A 80 -0.34 -17.10 8.14
CA THR A 80 -0.79 -17.77 6.91
C THR A 80 0.11 -17.49 5.70
N PHE A 81 1.02 -16.52 5.80
CA PHE A 81 1.99 -16.17 4.77
C PHE A 81 3.33 -16.88 5.07
N GLY A 82 3.81 -17.70 4.13
CA GLY A 82 5.09 -18.43 4.27
C GLY A 82 6.31 -17.64 3.79
N ASP A 83 7.51 -18.15 4.10
CA ASP A 83 8.81 -17.46 3.94
C ASP A 83 9.39 -17.41 2.51
N THR A 84 8.57 -17.49 1.46
CA THR A 84 9.06 -17.69 0.08
C THR A 84 8.80 -16.50 -0.84
N VAL A 85 9.29 -15.32 -0.49
CA VAL A 85 9.19 -14.12 -1.35
C VAL A 85 10.29 -14.12 -2.40
N LYS A 86 9.91 -14.31 -3.67
CA LYS A 86 10.85 -14.33 -4.81
C LYS A 86 10.83 -13.04 -5.65
N THR A 87 9.78 -12.24 -5.49
CA THR A 87 9.57 -11.01 -6.25
C THR A 87 9.32 -9.88 -5.28
N TRP A 88 10.07 -8.79 -5.43
CA TRP A 88 10.04 -7.63 -4.56
C TRP A 88 9.70 -6.37 -5.36
N MET A 89 8.90 -5.49 -4.76
CA MET A 89 8.70 -4.11 -5.19
C MET A 89 9.30 -3.20 -4.12
N THR A 90 10.13 -2.22 -4.52
CA THR A 90 10.75 -1.31 -3.54
C THR A 90 9.79 -0.25 -3.02
N PHE A 91 8.96 0.31 -3.91
CA PHE A 91 8.00 1.36 -3.60
C PHE A 91 6.69 1.10 -4.34
N ASN A 92 5.58 1.33 -3.65
CA ASN A 92 4.26 1.43 -4.27
C ASN A 92 4.00 2.89 -4.65
N GLU A 93 3.57 3.13 -5.89
CA GLU A 93 3.06 4.42 -6.38
C GLU A 93 3.92 5.67 -6.03
N PRO A 94 5.20 5.74 -6.45
CA PRO A 94 6.09 6.84 -6.07
C PRO A 94 5.58 8.23 -6.49
N ARG A 95 4.88 8.31 -7.62
CA ARG A 95 4.22 9.55 -8.07
C ARG A 95 3.12 9.98 -7.11
N VAL A 96 2.26 9.04 -6.68
CA VAL A 96 1.13 9.34 -5.80
C VAL A 96 1.63 9.80 -4.44
N VAL A 97 2.63 9.10 -3.88
CA VAL A 97 3.28 9.50 -2.62
C VAL A 97 3.82 10.92 -2.71
N SER A 98 4.53 11.26 -3.80
CA SER A 98 5.13 12.57 -3.97
C SER A 98 4.07 13.66 -4.15
N THR A 99 3.10 13.46 -5.05
CA THR A 99 2.07 14.48 -5.35
C THR A 99 1.08 14.66 -4.20
N LEU A 100 0.51 13.57 -3.67
CA LEU A 100 -0.52 13.72 -2.63
C LEU A 100 0.06 14.12 -1.28
N GLY A 101 1.34 13.81 -1.00
CA GLY A 101 2.00 14.21 0.25
C GLY A 101 2.56 15.65 0.23
N PHE A 102 3.05 16.12 -0.93
CA PHE A 102 3.88 17.33 -1.03
C PHE A 102 3.43 18.38 -2.06
N ASP A 103 2.44 18.08 -2.91
CA ASP A 103 1.89 19.04 -3.89
C ASP A 103 0.55 19.63 -3.40
N ASN A 104 -0.46 18.79 -3.22
CA ASN A 104 -1.78 19.21 -2.72
C ASN A 104 -2.00 18.86 -1.23
N GLY A 105 -1.09 18.08 -0.63
CA GLY A 105 -1.11 17.70 0.77
C GLY A 105 -2.33 16.89 1.21
N ILE A 106 -3.06 16.23 0.30
CA ILE A 106 -4.24 15.41 0.68
C ILE A 106 -3.83 14.23 1.58
N ASN A 107 -2.63 13.68 1.38
CA ASN A 107 -2.11 12.56 2.15
C ASN A 107 -1.05 13.03 3.16
N SER A 108 -0.66 12.14 4.08
CA SER A 108 0.52 12.37 4.92
C SER A 108 1.75 12.66 4.04
N PRO A 109 2.57 13.69 4.33
CA PRO A 109 2.60 14.49 5.57
C PRO A 109 1.78 15.82 5.56
N ASN A 110 0.82 16.01 4.67
CA ASN A 110 0.05 17.26 4.53
C ASN A 110 0.90 18.50 4.22
N ARG A 111 1.84 18.40 3.28
CA ARG A 111 2.68 19.53 2.90
C ARG A 111 2.27 20.08 1.56
N CYS A 112 2.05 21.38 1.49
CA CYS A 112 1.75 22.08 0.24
C CYS A 112 1.91 23.59 0.40
N SER A 113 2.13 24.29 -0.71
CA SER A 113 1.99 25.76 -0.72
C SER A 113 0.50 26.12 -0.58
N LYS A 114 0.20 27.22 0.13
CA LYS A 114 -1.18 27.66 0.46
C LYS A 114 -2.15 27.72 -0.72
N GLN A 115 -1.66 27.94 -1.95
CA GLN A 115 -2.49 28.03 -3.15
C GLN A 115 -2.96 26.68 -3.71
N PHE A 116 -2.37 25.55 -3.27
CA PHE A 116 -2.65 24.22 -3.78
C PHE A 116 -3.44 23.33 -2.81
N GLY A 117 -3.58 23.73 -1.55
CA GLY A 117 -4.32 22.97 -0.55
C GLY A 117 -4.38 23.68 0.80
N ASN A 118 -5.10 23.06 1.74
CA ASN A 118 -5.27 23.58 3.11
C ASN A 118 -4.16 23.09 4.05
N CYS A 119 -2.89 23.25 3.65
CA CYS A 119 -1.73 22.87 4.45
C CYS A 119 -1.21 24.06 5.26
N THR A 120 -0.55 23.76 6.39
CA THR A 120 0.04 24.77 7.26
C THR A 120 1.46 25.18 6.84
N ASP A 121 2.15 24.31 6.11
CA ASP A 121 3.54 24.48 5.68
C ASP A 121 3.81 23.62 4.42
N GLY A 122 4.89 23.91 3.71
CA GLY A 122 5.33 23.18 2.52
C GLY A 122 5.60 24.06 1.31
N ASN A 123 6.19 23.45 0.29
CA ASN A 123 6.41 24.09 -0.99
C ASN A 123 6.17 23.13 -2.16
N SER A 124 5.00 23.24 -2.76
CA SER A 124 4.52 22.37 -3.85
C SER A 124 5.39 22.40 -5.10
N THR A 125 6.15 23.48 -5.33
CA THR A 125 7.01 23.60 -6.52
C THR A 125 8.38 22.93 -6.36
N THR A 126 8.73 22.50 -5.14
CA THR A 126 10.06 21.94 -4.84
C THR A 126 9.99 20.62 -4.08
N GLU A 127 9.18 20.52 -3.02
CA GLU A 127 9.14 19.35 -2.14
C GLU A 127 8.69 18.08 -2.88
N THR A 128 7.73 18.19 -3.80
CA THR A 128 7.30 17.09 -4.67
C THR A 128 8.47 16.46 -5.44
N TYR A 129 9.37 17.29 -5.99
CA TYR A 129 10.53 16.82 -6.75
C TYR A 129 11.63 16.28 -5.85
N ILE A 130 11.83 16.88 -4.67
CA ILE A 130 12.78 16.39 -3.66
C ILE A 130 12.37 14.99 -3.19
N ALA A 131 11.08 14.80 -2.86
CA ALA A 131 10.54 13.50 -2.46
C ALA A 131 10.71 12.47 -3.57
N ALA A 132 10.32 12.80 -4.80
CA ALA A 132 10.49 11.91 -5.95
C ALA A 132 11.95 11.53 -6.21
N HIS A 133 12.86 12.50 -6.10
CA HIS A 133 14.30 12.28 -6.28
C HIS A 133 14.86 11.29 -5.26
N HIS A 134 14.54 11.47 -3.98
CA HIS A 134 15.00 10.55 -2.93
C HIS A 134 14.37 9.16 -3.06
N LEU A 135 13.10 9.05 -3.49
CA LEU A 135 12.49 7.76 -3.79
C LEU A 135 13.27 7.00 -4.88
N ILE A 136 13.69 7.71 -5.94
CA ILE A 136 14.49 7.12 -7.02
C ILE A 136 15.87 6.69 -6.52
N LEU A 137 16.57 7.54 -5.74
CA LEU A 137 17.88 7.20 -5.18
C LEU A 137 17.80 5.99 -4.24
N ASN A 138 16.82 5.96 -3.35
CA ASN A 138 16.60 4.84 -2.44
C ASN A 138 16.26 3.56 -3.19
N HIS A 139 15.47 3.65 -4.28
CA HIS A 139 15.19 2.50 -5.15
C HIS A 139 16.48 1.96 -5.75
N ALA A 140 17.32 2.84 -6.32
CA ALA A 140 18.58 2.44 -6.93
C ALA A 140 19.51 1.75 -5.92
N GLU A 141 19.62 2.29 -4.71
CA GLU A 141 20.46 1.71 -3.64
C GLU A 141 19.92 0.37 -3.13
N ALA A 142 18.59 0.25 -2.96
CA ALA A 142 17.96 -1.00 -2.57
C ALA A 142 18.16 -2.08 -3.64
N VAL A 143 17.98 -1.74 -4.93
CA VAL A 143 18.21 -2.65 -6.05
C VAL A 143 19.67 -3.06 -6.16
N LYS A 144 20.61 -2.13 -5.98
CA LYS A 144 22.04 -2.41 -5.94
C LYS A 144 22.36 -3.41 -4.84
N THR A 145 21.94 -3.12 -3.60
CA THR A 145 22.13 -4.01 -2.45
C THR A 145 21.52 -5.39 -2.68
N TYR A 146 20.30 -5.45 -3.24
CA TYR A 146 19.65 -6.71 -3.59
C TYR A 146 20.48 -7.53 -4.58
N ARG A 147 20.97 -6.91 -5.66
CA ARG A 147 21.77 -7.58 -6.69
C ARG A 147 23.12 -8.06 -6.18
N GLU A 148 23.77 -7.28 -5.31
CA GLU A 148 25.11 -7.59 -4.80
C GLU A 148 25.09 -8.64 -3.69
N LYS A 149 24.07 -8.64 -2.83
CA LYS A 149 24.06 -9.47 -1.61
C LYS A 149 23.03 -10.59 -1.59
N TYR A 150 21.92 -10.46 -2.32
CA TYR A 150 20.77 -11.34 -2.16
C TYR A 150 20.36 -12.07 -3.44
N LYS A 151 20.67 -11.51 -4.61
CA LYS A 151 20.46 -12.21 -5.88
C LYS A 151 21.55 -13.25 -6.07
N VAL A 152 21.23 -14.50 -5.76
CA VAL A 152 22.08 -15.66 -6.07
C VAL A 152 22.37 -15.63 -7.57
N THR A 153 23.66 -15.56 -7.92
CA THR A 153 24.10 -15.72 -9.30
C THR A 153 23.95 -17.21 -9.63
N VAL A 154 22.99 -17.54 -10.48
CA VAL A 154 22.86 -18.89 -11.06
C VAL A 154 23.56 -18.88 -12.41
#